data_AF-A0A6J4PD77-F1
#
_entry.id   AF-A0A6J4PD77-F1
#
_cell.length_a   1.000
_cell.length_b   1.000
_cell.length_c   1.000
_cell.angle_alpha   90.00
_cell.angle_beta   90.00
_cell.angle_gamma   90.00
#
_symmetry.space_group_name_H-M   'P 1'
#
loop_
_entity.id
_entity.type
_entity.pdbx_description
1 polymer ?
#
loop_
_entity_poly.entity_id
_entity_poly.type
_entity_poly.pdbx_seq_one_letter_code
_entity_poly.pdbx_strand_id
1 'polypeptide(L)'
;MGRYAVGDIHGQFDELRRVHALIAADRRRTGEDAPVVHLGDLVDRGPASREVIDYLRRGPTDGTRWITIRGNHDFMFRIFLDSPDMADPGLNPAYTWLHDRLGGRDTLASYWVDTSEDRPIPDIWAEA
;
A
#
# COMPACT_ATOMS: atom_id res chain seq x y z
N MET A 1 -27.15 -1.95 -7.74
CA MET A 1 -25.74 -2.19 -8.12
C MET A 1 -24.91 -2.13 -6.85
N GLY A 2 -24.49 -3.28 -6.32
CA GLY A 2 -23.55 -3.32 -5.21
C GLY A 2 -22.23 -2.63 -5.56
N ARG A 3 -21.44 -2.32 -4.53
CA ARG A 3 -20.06 -1.86 -4.64
C ARG A 3 -19.27 -2.48 -3.50
N TYR A 4 -18.09 -3.02 -3.78
CA TYR A 4 -17.17 -3.44 -2.73
C TYR A 4 -16.16 -2.33 -2.49
N ALA A 5 -15.99 -1.95 -1.23
CA ALA A 5 -14.95 -1.01 -0.80
C ALA A 5 -14.02 -1.75 0.17
N VAL A 6 -12.74 -1.80 -0.16
CA VAL A 6 -11.66 -2.34 0.67
C VAL A 6 -10.93 -1.16 1.27
N GLY A 7 -10.93 -1.07 2.60
CA GLY A 7 -10.20 -0.02 3.33
C GLY A 7 -8.69 -0.18 3.24
N ASP A 8 -7.99 0.50 4.14
CA ASP A 8 -6.54 0.55 4.22
C ASP A 8 -5.94 -0.86 4.29
N ILE A 9 -4.85 -1.07 3.54
CA ILE A 9 -4.25 -2.39 3.39
C ILE A 9 -2.95 -2.49 4.19
N HIS A 10 -2.14 -1.44 4.20
CA HIS A 10 -0.94 -1.32 5.04
C HIS A 10 -0.06 -2.57 5.03
N GLY A 11 0.34 -3.02 3.85
CA GLY A 11 1.22 -4.19 3.69
C GLY A 11 0.65 -5.52 4.22
N GLN A 12 -0.65 -5.61 4.56
CA GLN A 12 -1.30 -6.82 5.06
C GLN A 12 -1.74 -7.72 3.90
N PHE A 13 -0.76 -8.31 3.20
CA PHE A 13 -1.02 -9.08 1.97
C PHE A 13 -2.00 -10.24 2.16
N ASP A 14 -1.89 -10.99 3.26
CA ASP A 14 -2.77 -12.13 3.53
C ASP A 14 -4.21 -11.70 3.79
N GLU A 15 -4.42 -10.58 4.51
CA GLU A 15 -5.76 -10.03 4.75
C GLU A 15 -6.37 -9.47 3.46
N LEU A 16 -5.58 -8.82 2.60
CA LEU A 16 -6.03 -8.40 1.28
C LEU A 16 -6.55 -9.60 0.45
N ARG A 17 -5.78 -10.70 0.42
CA ARG A 17 -6.19 -11.92 -0.29
C ARG A 17 -7.46 -12.52 0.31
N ARG A 18 -7.58 -12.51 1.63
CA ARG A 18 -8.77 -12.99 2.34
C ARG A 18 -10.00 -12.15 1.97
N VAL A 19 -9.90 -10.82 1.96
CA VAL A 19 -10.98 -9.93 1.54
C VAL A 19 -11.40 -10.20 0.09
N HIS A 20 -10.44 -10.37 -0.83
CA HIS A 20 -10.77 -10.74 -2.22
C HIS A 20 -11.48 -12.10 -2.33
N ALA A 21 -11.09 -13.08 -1.52
CA ALA A 21 -11.77 -14.38 -1.49
C ALA A 21 -13.23 -14.25 -1.01
N LEU A 22 -13.49 -13.40 0.00
CA LEU A 22 -14.83 -13.11 0.49
C LEU A 22 -15.69 -12.42 -0.57
N ILE A 23 -15.13 -11.41 -1.26
CA ILE A 23 -15.81 -10.72 -2.37
C ILE A 23 -16.14 -11.72 -3.49
N ALA A 24 -15.20 -12.58 -3.88
CA ALA A 24 -15.44 -13.58 -4.92
C ALA A 24 -16.52 -14.59 -4.52
N ALA A 25 -16.57 -14.99 -3.25
CA ALA A 25 -17.63 -15.87 -2.73
C ALA A 25 -19.00 -15.19 -2.75
N ASP A 26 -19.06 -13.92 -2.36
CA ASP A 26 -20.31 -13.15 -2.37
C ASP A 26 -20.84 -12.96 -3.79
N ARG A 27 -19.97 -12.64 -4.76
CA ARG A 27 -20.35 -12.50 -6.17
C ARG A 27 -20.87 -13.80 -6.79
N ARG A 28 -20.27 -14.96 -6.43
CA ARG A 28 -20.82 -16.27 -6.84
C ARG A 28 -22.22 -16.51 -6.27
N ARG A 29 -22.49 -16.00 -5.07
CA ARG A 29 -23.79 -16.16 -4.39
C ARG A 29 -24.86 -15.22 -4.95
N THR A 30 -24.49 -13.99 -5.32
CA THR A 30 -25.44 -12.95 -5.75
C THR A 30 -25.58 -12.85 -7.27
N GLY A 31 -24.57 -13.27 -8.02
CA GLY A 31 -24.49 -13.03 -9.46
C GLY A 31 -24.16 -11.58 -9.83
N GLU A 32 -23.84 -10.72 -8.86
CA GLU A 32 -23.52 -9.32 -9.13
C GLU A 32 -22.08 -9.14 -9.63
N ASP A 33 -21.92 -8.36 -10.70
CA ASP A 33 -20.63 -7.98 -11.27
C ASP A 33 -20.22 -6.56 -10.86
N ALA A 34 -20.16 -6.31 -9.55
CA ALA A 34 -19.77 -5.02 -9.00
C ALA A 34 -18.23 -4.83 -9.02
N PRO A 35 -17.74 -3.59 -9.27
CA PRO A 35 -16.31 -3.31 -9.14
C PRO A 35 -15.84 -3.40 -7.69
N VAL A 36 -14.55 -3.69 -7.51
CA VAL A 36 -13.86 -3.63 -6.22
C VAL A 36 -13.05 -2.34 -6.16
N VAL A 37 -13.30 -1.52 -5.15
CA VAL A 37 -12.59 -0.25 -4.93
C VAL A 37 -11.67 -0.40 -3.71
N HIS A 38 -10.37 -0.32 -3.92
CA HIS A 38 -9.37 -0.19 -2.86
C HIS A 38 -9.20 1.29 -2.55
N LEU A 39 -9.42 1.66 -1.29
CA LEU A 39 -9.47 3.06 -0.88
C LEU A 39 -8.09 3.71 -0.73
N GLY A 40 -7.01 2.93 -0.78
CA GLY A 40 -5.62 3.40 -0.72
C GLY A 40 -4.90 2.85 0.48
N ASP A 41 -3.80 3.52 0.86
CA ASP A 41 -2.89 3.13 1.94
C ASP A 41 -2.49 1.67 1.79
N LEU A 42 -1.89 1.40 0.63
CA LEU A 42 -1.43 0.08 0.21
C LEU A 42 -0.18 -0.34 0.99
N VAL A 43 0.66 0.65 1.27
CA VAL A 43 2.00 0.53 1.85
C VAL A 43 2.02 0.87 3.34
N ASP A 44 3.17 0.65 3.96
CA ASP A 44 3.52 0.96 5.35
C ASP A 44 2.88 0.05 6.41
N ARG A 45 3.46 0.01 7.61
CA ARG A 45 3.02 -0.69 8.84
C ARG A 45 3.00 -2.22 8.79
N GLY A 46 2.78 -2.80 7.61
CA GLY A 46 2.82 -4.25 7.38
C GLY A 46 4.04 -4.66 6.56
N PRO A 47 4.48 -5.92 6.67
CA PRO A 47 5.76 -6.37 6.15
C PRO A 47 5.76 -6.61 4.64
N ALA A 48 4.60 -6.62 3.98
CA ALA A 48 4.44 -7.12 2.62
C ALA A 48 3.88 -6.06 1.64
N SER A 49 4.31 -4.80 1.79
CA SER A 49 3.89 -3.71 0.90
C SER A 49 4.23 -3.99 -0.57
N ARG A 50 5.41 -4.55 -0.84
CA ARG A 50 5.80 -5.01 -2.17
C ARG A 50 4.81 -6.00 -2.77
N GLU A 51 4.42 -7.03 -2.02
CA GLU A 51 3.48 -8.06 -2.47
C GLU A 51 2.09 -7.49 -2.73
N VAL A 52 1.64 -6.56 -1.88
CA VAL A 52 0.38 -5.82 -2.09
C VAL A 52 0.41 -5.07 -3.41
N ILE A 53 1.46 -4.28 -3.67
CA ILE A 53 1.61 -3.51 -4.91
C ILE A 53 1.65 -4.45 -6.12
N ASP A 54 2.49 -5.48 -6.08
CA ASP A 54 2.64 -6.44 -7.18
C ASP A 54 1.32 -7.17 -7.47
N TYR A 55 0.57 -7.52 -6.43
CA TYR A 55 -0.72 -8.20 -6.56
C TYR A 55 -1.80 -7.30 -7.15
N LEU A 56 -1.95 -6.08 -6.66
CA LEU A 56 -2.93 -5.13 -7.20
C LEU A 56 -2.58 -4.70 -8.63
N ARG A 57 -1.28 -4.57 -8.95
CA ARG A 57 -0.80 -4.28 -10.29
C ARG A 57 -1.09 -5.39 -11.29
N ARG A 58 -0.97 -6.67 -10.88
CA ARG A 58 -1.34 -7.82 -11.74
C ARG A 58 -2.84 -7.83 -12.03
N GLY A 59 -3.63 -7.27 -11.13
CA GLY A 59 -5.08 -7.20 -11.26
C GLY A 59 -5.76 -8.56 -11.13
N PRO A 60 -7.09 -8.60 -11.33
CA PRO A 60 -7.86 -9.83 -11.24
C PRO A 60 -7.75 -10.67 -12.50
N THR A 61 -7.73 -11.99 -12.32
CA THR A 61 -7.66 -12.96 -13.44
C THR A 61 -9.02 -13.29 -14.05
N ASP A 62 -10.11 -12.91 -13.39
CA ASP A 62 -11.49 -13.23 -13.80
C ASP A 62 -12.17 -12.07 -14.57
N GLY A 63 -11.43 -11.03 -14.94
CA GLY A 63 -11.95 -9.87 -15.67
C GLY A 63 -12.67 -8.84 -14.79
N THR A 64 -12.72 -9.05 -13.46
CA THR A 64 -13.29 -8.08 -12.52
C THR A 64 -12.67 -6.70 -12.69
N ARG A 65 -13.46 -5.64 -12.54
CA ARG A 65 -12.88 -4.29 -12.49
C ARG A 65 -12.38 -3.96 -11.09
N TRP A 66 -11.07 -3.85 -10.92
CA TRP A 66 -10.46 -3.24 -9.73
C TRP A 66 -10.19 -1.76 -9.96
N ILE A 67 -10.45 -0.94 -8.95
CA ILE A 67 -10.13 0.49 -8.90
C ILE A 67 -9.31 0.72 -7.65
N THR A 68 -8.09 1.22 -7.80
CA THR A 68 -7.21 1.50 -6.66
C THR A 68 -6.98 3.00 -6.57
N ILE A 69 -7.42 3.59 -5.46
CA ILE A 69 -7.21 5.00 -5.15
C ILE A 69 -5.87 5.13 -4.42
N ARG A 70 -5.21 6.27 -4.58
CA ARG A 70 -3.98 6.60 -3.85
C ARG A 70 -4.33 7.21 -2.50
N GLY A 71 -3.90 6.57 -1.42
CA GLY A 71 -3.98 7.09 -0.05
C GLY A 71 -2.83 8.06 0.28
N ASN A 72 -2.82 8.60 1.50
CA ASN A 72 -1.77 9.52 1.93
C ASN A 72 -0.45 8.79 2.19
N HIS A 73 -0.48 7.55 2.67
CA HIS A 73 0.74 6.74 2.83
C HIS A 73 1.39 6.44 1.47
N ASP A 74 0.57 6.09 0.47
CA ASP A 74 1.04 5.89 -0.91
C ASP A 74 1.65 7.17 -1.51
N PHE A 75 1.09 8.33 -1.16
CA PHE A 75 1.62 9.62 -1.60
C PHE A 75 2.96 9.94 -0.94
N MET A 76 3.08 9.75 0.39
CA MET A 76 4.34 9.94 1.13
C MET A 76 5.45 9.04 0.59
N PHE A 77 5.15 7.77 0.32
CA PHE A 77 6.09 6.86 -0.33
C PHE A 77 6.54 7.39 -1.71
N ARG A 78 5.58 7.81 -2.55
CA ARG A 78 5.88 8.31 -3.90
C ARG A 78 6.81 9.52 -3.88
N ILE A 79 6.59 10.50 -3.00
CA ILE A 79 7.40 11.72 -2.94
C ILE A 79 8.77 11.48 -2.31
N PHE A 80 8.88 10.53 -1.37
CA PHE A 80 10.17 10.11 -0.84
C PHE A 80 11.08 9.56 -1.94
N LEU A 81 10.53 8.74 -2.86
CA LEU A 81 11.28 8.24 -4.01
C LEU A 81 11.73 9.35 -4.99
N ASP A 82 11.03 10.50 -5.03
CA ASP A 82 11.50 11.65 -5.83
C ASP A 82 12.66 12.38 -5.15
N SER A 83 12.63 12.51 -3.83
CA SER A 83 13.71 13.10 -3.03
C SER A 83 13.53 12.78 -1.54
N PRO A 84 14.61 12.46 -0.80
CA PRO A 84 14.53 12.16 0.62
C PRO A 84 14.16 13.36 1.49
N ASP A 85 14.29 14.58 0.94
CA ASP A 85 13.97 15.84 1.62
C ASP A 85 12.52 16.28 1.41
N MET A 86 11.78 15.61 0.52
CA MET A 86 10.38 15.93 0.27
C MET A 86 9.49 15.41 1.40
N ALA A 87 8.64 16.29 1.93
CA ALA A 87 7.66 15.96 2.94
C ALA A 87 6.26 16.33 2.48
N ASP A 88 5.27 15.53 2.88
CA ASP A 88 3.86 15.86 2.65
C ASP A 88 3.52 17.14 3.44
N PRO A 89 3.01 18.20 2.80
CA PRO A 89 2.61 19.43 3.49
C PRO A 89 1.52 19.23 4.57
N GLY A 90 0.75 18.14 4.48
CA GLY A 90 -0.25 17.75 5.47
C GLY A 90 0.29 16.94 6.65
N LEU A 91 1.54 16.47 6.57
CA LEU A 91 2.19 15.75 7.67
C LEU A 91 2.73 16.74 8.71
N ASN A 92 2.72 16.35 9.98
CA ASN A 92 3.37 17.12 11.03
C ASN A 92 4.87 17.27 10.68
N PRO A 93 5.43 18.50 10.63
CA PRO A 93 6.84 18.73 10.28
C PRO A 93 7.86 18.02 11.19
N ALA A 94 7.44 17.55 12.36
CA ALA A 94 8.26 16.73 13.25
C ALA A 94 8.45 15.29 12.76
N TYR A 95 7.71 14.85 11.74
CA TYR A 95 7.80 13.49 11.19
C TYR A 95 8.29 13.52 9.73
N THR A 96 9.15 12.56 9.40
CA THR A 96 9.44 12.15 8.02
C THR A 96 8.67 10.87 7.73
N TRP A 97 8.51 10.49 6.45
CA TRP A 97 7.86 9.22 6.08
C TRP A 97 8.52 7.99 6.73
N LEU A 98 9.84 8.04 6.95
CA LEU A 98 10.61 6.97 7.63
C LEU A 98 10.46 6.95 9.16
N HIS A 99 9.65 7.83 9.75
CA HIS A 99 9.38 7.82 11.19
C HIS A 99 8.56 6.57 11.56
N ASP A 100 8.87 5.93 12.70
CA ASP A 100 8.31 4.62 13.10
C ASP A 100 6.78 4.59 13.19
N ARG A 101 6.14 5.75 13.44
CA ARG A 101 4.67 5.88 13.48
C ARG A 101 3.99 5.75 12.11
N LEU A 102 4.74 5.98 11.03
CA LEU A 102 4.20 5.98 9.67
C LEU A 102 4.42 4.65 8.96
N GLY A 103 5.55 3.98 9.19
CA GLY A 103 5.84 2.64 8.66
C GLY A 103 6.56 2.61 7.31
N GLY A 104 7.13 3.74 6.86
CA GLY A 104 7.88 3.78 5.59
C GLY A 104 9.09 2.85 5.55
N ARG A 105 9.71 2.59 6.71
CA ARG A 105 10.80 1.60 6.83
C ARG A 105 10.34 0.18 6.53
N ASP A 106 9.11 -0.19 6.92
CA ASP A 106 8.53 -1.51 6.60
C ASP A 106 8.33 -1.67 5.09
N THR A 107 7.86 -0.60 4.44
CA THR A 107 7.70 -0.57 2.98
C THR A 107 9.02 -0.84 2.28
N LEU A 108 10.07 -0.08 2.59
CA LEU A 108 11.39 -0.26 1.99
C LEU A 108 12.01 -1.62 2.33
N ALA A 109 11.85 -2.11 3.55
CA ALA A 109 12.32 -3.43 3.95
C ALA A 109 11.66 -4.56 3.12
N SER A 110 10.39 -4.40 2.72
CA SER A 110 9.73 -5.35 1.81
C SER A 110 10.35 -5.39 0.40
N TYR A 111 11.18 -4.39 0.05
CA TYR A 111 12.01 -4.34 -1.16
C TYR A 111 13.47 -4.73 -0.91
N TRP A 112 13.79 -5.28 0.26
CA TRP A 112 15.13 -5.69 0.68
C TRP A 112 16.12 -4.54 0.92
N VAL A 113 15.61 -3.32 1.08
CA VAL A 113 16.42 -2.17 1.47
C VAL A 113 16.72 -2.27 2.96
N ASP A 114 17.98 -2.12 3.36
CA ASP A 114 18.33 -2.05 4.78
C ASP A 114 17.86 -0.71 5.38
N THR A 115 16.88 -0.76 6.28
CA THR A 115 16.31 0.41 6.94
C THR A 115 16.67 0.48 8.43
N SER A 116 17.86 0.04 8.81
CA SER A 116 18.36 0.19 10.18
C SER A 116 18.32 1.67 10.64
N GLU A 117 18.00 1.90 11.91
CA GLU A 117 17.76 3.26 12.45
C GLU A 117 18.99 4.17 12.39
N ASP A 118 20.18 3.58 12.48
CA ASP A 118 21.48 4.26 12.44
C ASP A 118 21.95 4.60 11.03
N ARG A 119 21.27 4.11 9.98
CA ARG A 119 21.61 4.44 8.60
C ARG A 119 21.18 5.86 8.24
N PRO A 120 22.07 6.68 7.63
CA PRO A 120 21.70 7.98 7.09
C PRO A 120 20.60 7.87 6.03
N ILE A 121 19.61 8.78 6.07
CA ILE A 121 18.51 8.82 5.11
C ILE A 121 18.99 8.87 3.65
N PRO A 122 20.01 9.67 3.26
CA PRO A 122 20.51 9.69 1.89
C PRO A 122 21.01 8.33 1.40
N ASP A 123 21.59 7.52 2.29
CA ASP A 123 22.10 6.19 1.95
C ASP A 123 20.95 5.19 1.80
N ILE A 124 19.93 5.27 2.67
CA ILE A 124 18.70 4.48 2.53
C ILE A 124 18.00 4.82 1.20
N TRP A 125 17.91 6.11 0.88
CA TRP A 125 17.26 6.58 -0.35
C TRP A 125 18.02 6.17 -1.62
N ALA A 126 19.36 6.18 -1.60
CA ALA A 126 20.17 5.76 -2.74
C ALA A 126 20.06 4.25 -3.07
N GLU A 127 19.60 3.44 -2.10
CA GLU A 127 19.38 2.00 -2.25
C GLU A 127 17.93 1.66 -2.66
N ALA A 128 16.98 2.56 -2.38
CA ALA A 128 15.55 2.41 -2.66
C ALA A 128 15.20 2.58 -4.14
#